data_AF-A0A0C2F6M2-F1
#
_entry.id   AF-A0A0C2F6M2-F1
#
_cell.length_a   1.000
_cell.length_b   1.000
_cell.length_c   1.000
_cell.angle_alpha   90.00
_cell.angle_beta   90.00
_cell.angle_gamma   90.00
#
_symmetry.space_group_name_H-M   'P 1'
#
loop_
_entity.id
_entity.type
_entity.pdbx_description
1 polymer ?
#
loop_
_entity_poly.entity_id
_entity_poly.type
_entity_poly.pdbx_seq_one_letter_code
_entity_poly.pdbx_strand_id
1 'polypeptide(L)'
;MGKKGHVPRLIKCVLPSQRFYFEALRKARSLRELPGYEHVFIGRSMTFEERQRDKKLRQQARDLNQRDHNGRKVYFVYKSQLVKVGELNSQRPVGKN
;
A
#
# COMPACT_ATOMS: atom_id res chain seq x y z
N MET A 1 -14.01 9.19 28.93
CA MET A 1 -12.90 9.54 28.02
C MET A 1 -13.34 9.25 26.58
N GLY A 2 -13.70 10.29 25.80
CA GLY A 2 -14.02 10.25 24.36
C GLY A 2 -15.39 9.66 23.97
N LYS A 3 -16.35 10.51 23.52
CA LYS A 3 -17.55 10.04 22.80
C LYS A 3 -17.10 9.24 21.57
N LYS A 4 -17.59 8.02 21.38
CA LYS A 4 -17.38 7.25 20.13
C LYS A 4 -18.02 8.02 18.98
N GLY A 5 -17.23 8.85 18.29
CA GLY A 5 -17.67 9.52 17.07
C GLY A 5 -18.11 8.48 16.04
N HIS A 6 -19.06 8.84 15.18
CA HIS A 6 -19.51 8.01 14.08
C HIS A 6 -18.35 7.80 13.08
N VAL A 7 -17.61 6.71 13.25
CA VAL A 7 -16.55 6.33 12.30
C VAL A 7 -17.24 5.86 11.02
N PRO A 8 -16.93 6.46 9.86
CA PRO A 8 -17.48 6.01 8.59
C PRO A 8 -17.25 4.50 8.39
N ARG A 9 -18.31 3.79 7.98
CA ARG A 9 -18.21 2.35 7.72
C ARG A 9 -17.34 2.08 6.50
N LEU A 10 -16.51 1.03 6.58
CA LEU A 10 -15.77 0.55 5.42
C LEU A 10 -16.73 0.00 4.37
N ILE A 11 -16.57 0.41 3.11
CA ILE A 11 -17.32 -0.12 1.97
C ILE A 11 -16.45 -1.15 1.25
N LYS A 12 -16.99 -2.35 1.02
CA LYS A 12 -16.34 -3.37 0.19
C LYS A 12 -16.90 -3.31 -1.22
N CYS A 13 -16.07 -2.87 -2.16
CA CYS A 13 -16.43 -2.84 -3.59
C CYS A 13 -15.97 -4.13 -4.27
N VAL A 14 -16.90 -4.83 -4.92
CA VAL A 14 -16.60 -5.93 -5.85
C VAL A 14 -16.68 -5.36 -7.25
N LEU A 15 -15.60 -5.51 -8.03
CA LEU A 15 -15.49 -4.93 -9.36
C LEU A 15 -15.68 -6.02 -10.43
N PRO A 16 -16.20 -5.69 -11.63
CA PRO A 16 -16.50 -6.68 -12.66
C PRO A 16 -15.28 -7.44 -13.20
N SER A 17 -14.08 -6.88 -13.07
CA SER A 17 -12.84 -7.52 -13.53
C SER A 17 -11.61 -7.05 -12.77
N GLN A 18 -10.52 -7.82 -12.89
CA GLN A 18 -9.22 -7.44 -12.33
C GLN A 18 -8.68 -6.13 -12.89
N ARG A 19 -8.99 -5.80 -14.16
CA ARG A 19 -8.56 -4.55 -14.80
C ARG A 19 -9.04 -3.33 -14.01
N PHE A 20 -10.34 -3.29 -13.69
CA PHE A 20 -10.92 -2.18 -12.91
C PHE A 20 -10.34 -2.13 -11.49
N TYR A 21 -10.08 -3.29 -10.88
CA TYR A 21 -9.44 -3.37 -9.58
C TYR A 21 -8.05 -2.74 -9.57
N PHE A 22 -7.19 -3.11 -10.52
CA PHE A 22 -5.85 -2.54 -10.60
C PHE A 22 -5.89 -1.05 -10.98
N GLU A 23 -6.84 -0.64 -11.83
CA GLU A 23 -7.01 0.78 -12.18
C GLU A 23 -7.41 1.63 -10.97
N ALA A 24 -8.35 1.17 -10.15
CA ALA A 24 -8.77 1.86 -8.93
C ALA A 24 -7.59 2.01 -7.94
N LEU A 25 -6.80 0.96 -7.74
CA LEU A 25 -5.62 1.01 -6.87
C LEU A 25 -4.54 1.95 -7.41
N ARG A 26 -4.31 1.96 -8.73
CA ARG A 26 -3.33 2.83 -9.37
C ARG A 26 -3.70 4.31 -9.20
N LYS A 27 -4.98 4.65 -9.36
CA LYS A 27 -5.49 6.03 -9.25
C LYS A 27 -5.80 6.47 -7.81
N ALA A 28 -5.71 5.56 -6.83
CA ALA A 28 -6.06 5.83 -5.43
C ALA A 28 -5.31 7.02 -4.82
N ARG A 29 -4.05 7.24 -5.22
CA ARG A 29 -3.28 8.42 -4.77
C ARG A 29 -3.82 9.71 -5.38
N SER A 30 -4.02 9.73 -6.70
CA SER A 30 -4.53 10.89 -7.43
C SER A 30 -5.94 11.29 -7.00
N LEU A 31 -6.77 10.33 -6.58
CA LEU A 31 -8.09 10.64 -6.01
C LEU A 31 -7.97 11.57 -4.79
N ARG A 32 -6.98 11.35 -3.92
CA ARG A 32 -6.78 12.17 -2.72
C ARG A 32 -6.15 13.53 -3.00
N GLU A 33 -5.71 13.78 -4.23
CA GLU A 33 -5.21 15.07 -4.68
C GLU A 33 -6.36 15.96 -5.19
N LEU A 34 -7.56 15.40 -5.39
CA LEU A 34 -8.76 16.14 -5.78
C LEU A 34 -9.45 16.79 -4.57
N PRO A 35 -9.87 18.07 -4.67
CA PRO A 35 -10.61 18.74 -3.62
C PRO A 35 -11.86 17.97 -3.18
N GLY A 36 -12.02 17.77 -1.88
CA GLY A 36 -13.15 17.05 -1.28
C GLY A 36 -13.00 15.53 -1.19
N TYR A 37 -11.90 14.96 -1.70
CA TYR A 37 -11.63 13.51 -1.66
C TYR A 37 -10.37 13.13 -0.87
N GLU A 38 -9.75 14.08 -0.17
CA GLU A 38 -8.48 13.92 0.54
C GLU A 38 -8.55 12.84 1.63
N HIS A 39 -9.76 12.66 2.18
CA HIS A 39 -10.08 11.73 3.26
C HIS A 39 -10.54 10.35 2.75
N VAL A 40 -10.61 10.14 1.44
CA VAL A 40 -11.03 8.86 0.84
C VAL A 40 -9.83 7.97 0.56
N PHE A 41 -9.76 6.83 1.24
CA PHE A 41 -8.68 5.87 1.09
C PHE A 41 -9.16 4.61 0.38
N ILE A 42 -8.56 4.32 -0.78
CA ILE A 42 -8.77 3.06 -1.50
C ILE A 42 -7.61 2.13 -1.20
N GLY A 43 -7.92 0.92 -0.77
CA GLY A 43 -6.94 -0.11 -0.45
C GLY A 43 -7.37 -1.49 -0.92
N ARG A 44 -6.42 -2.43 -0.89
CA ARG A 44 -6.70 -3.83 -1.22
C ARG A 44 -7.60 -4.45 -0.15
N SER A 45 -8.61 -5.21 -0.57
CA SER A 45 -9.34 -6.09 0.33
C SER A 45 -8.42 -7.24 0.73
N MET A 46 -7.95 -7.23 1.97
CA MET A 46 -7.05 -8.24 2.54
C MET A 46 -7.71 -8.93 3.73
N THR A 47 -7.36 -10.19 3.96
CA THR A 47 -7.69 -10.89 5.20
C THR A 47 -7.02 -10.21 6.40
N PHE A 48 -7.47 -10.55 7.61
CA PHE A 48 -6.84 -10.04 8.82
C PHE A 48 -5.35 -10.40 8.90
N GLU A 49 -5.01 -11.66 8.62
CA GLU A 49 -3.63 -12.16 8.67
C GLU A 49 -2.73 -11.49 7.64
N GLU A 50 -3.22 -11.31 6.41
CA GLU A 50 -2.51 -10.57 5.36
C GLU A 50 -2.23 -9.13 5.80
N ARG A 51 -3.21 -8.46 6.39
CA ARG A 51 -3.05 -7.09 6.91
C ARG A 51 -2.04 -7.03 8.04
N GLN A 52 -2.02 -8.01 8.94
CA GLN A 52 -1.02 -8.07 10.02
C GLN A 52 0.39 -8.28 9.47
N ARG A 53 0.57 -9.19 8.51
CA ARG A 53 1.86 -9.42 7.84
C ARG A 53 2.36 -8.16 7.12
N ASP A 54 1.49 -7.55 6.34
CA ASP A 54 1.77 -6.30 5.60
C ASP A 54 2.10 -5.14 6.55
N LYS A 55 1.41 -5.03 7.70
CA LYS A 55 1.74 -4.05 8.76
C LYS A 55 3.14 -4.29 9.33
N LYS A 56 3.50 -5.54 9.64
CA LYS A 56 4.84 -5.90 10.16
C LYS A 56 5.93 -5.54 9.16
N LEU A 57 5.76 -5.90 7.88
CA LEU A 57 6.72 -5.57 6.83
C LEU A 57 6.90 -4.05 6.66
N ARG A 58 5.80 -3.28 6.71
CA ARG A 58 5.90 -1.81 6.65
C ARG A 58 6.59 -1.22 7.87
N GLN A 59 6.40 -1.81 9.05
CA GLN A 59 7.09 -1.37 10.25
C GLN A 59 8.60 -1.64 10.12
N GLN A 60 8.99 -2.86 9.74
CA GLN A 60 10.40 -3.20 9.49
C GLN A 60 11.04 -2.27 8.45
N ALA A 61 10.35 -1.96 7.35
CA ALA A 61 10.83 -1.01 6.35
C ALA A 61 11.10 0.38 6.94
N ARG A 62 10.20 0.88 7.80
CA ARG A 62 10.37 2.18 8.47
C ARG A 62 11.55 2.15 9.42
N ASP A 63 11.68 1.10 10.22
CA ASP A 63 12.75 0.98 11.22
C ASP A 63 14.12 0.94 10.54
N LEU A 64 14.26 0.17 9.46
CA LEU A 64 15.50 0.15 8.65
C LEU A 64 15.81 1.49 8.01
N ASN A 65 14.80 2.15 7.44
CA ASN A 65 14.99 3.48 6.85
C ASN A 65 15.41 4.52 7.89
N GLN A 66 14.86 4.45 9.10
CA GLN A 66 15.19 5.36 10.18
C GLN A 66 16.60 5.10 10.70
N ARG A 67 16.96 3.83 10.92
CA ARG A 67 18.24 3.42 11.51
C ARG A 67 19.42 3.57 10.55
N ASP A 68 19.26 3.09 9.32
CA ASP A 68 20.38 2.90 8.39
C ASP A 68 20.47 4.00 7.32
N HIS A 69 19.42 4.83 7.19
CA HIS A 69 19.29 5.80 6.10
C HIS A 69 18.75 7.17 6.53
N ASN A 70 18.85 7.53 7.82
CA ASN A 70 18.41 8.83 8.37
C ASN A 70 16.99 9.23 7.94
N GLY A 71 16.08 8.25 7.88
CA GLY A 71 14.68 8.44 7.49
C GLY A 71 14.43 8.48 5.98
N ARG A 72 15.46 8.37 5.14
CA ARG A 72 15.30 8.25 3.68
C ARG A 72 14.64 6.90 3.35
N LYS A 73 13.62 6.93 2.48
CA LYS A 73 12.86 5.74 2.05
C LYS A 73 13.66 4.88 1.06
N VAL A 74 14.50 3.98 1.57
CA VAL A 74 15.34 3.03 0.81
C VAL A 74 14.75 1.62 0.81
N TYR A 75 14.08 1.22 1.89
CA TYR A 75 13.32 -0.01 2.03
C TYR A 75 11.82 0.25 1.90
N PHE A 76 11.10 -0.63 1.18
CA PHE A 76 9.65 -0.57 1.02
C PHE A 76 9.06 -1.97 0.84
N VAL A 77 7.73 -2.08 0.95
CA VAL A 77 7.02 -3.34 0.75
C VAL A 77 6.56 -3.42 -0.70
N TYR A 78 6.98 -4.47 -1.41
CA TYR A 78 6.56 -4.79 -2.78
C TYR A 78 6.21 -6.27 -2.88
N LYS A 79 5.06 -6.60 -3.49
CA LYS A 79 4.56 -7.98 -3.62
C LYS A 79 4.64 -8.81 -2.31
N SER A 80 4.26 -8.20 -1.19
CA SER A 80 4.29 -8.82 0.15
C SER A 80 5.70 -9.20 0.65
N GLN A 81 6.72 -8.55 0.13
CA GLN A 81 8.12 -8.71 0.52
C GLN A 81 8.74 -7.34 0.83
N LEU A 82 9.74 -7.34 1.71
CA LEU A 82 10.56 -6.17 1.98
C LEU A 82 11.64 -6.09 0.91
N VAL A 83 11.72 -4.97 0.20
CA VAL A 83 12.63 -4.77 -0.95
C VAL A 83 13.41 -3.47 -0.78
N LYS A 84 14.67 -3.47 -1.21
CA LYS A 84 15.51 -2.27 -1.28
C LYS A 84 15.43 -1.62 -2.67
N VAL A 85 15.45 -0.28 -2.77
CA VAL A 85 15.34 0.48 -4.04
C VAL A 85 16.25 -0.03 -5.17
N GLY A 86 17.45 -0.49 -4.85
CA GLY A 86 18.40 -1.01 -5.85
C GLY A 86 18.10 -2.41 -6.39
N GLU A 87 17.28 -3.22 -5.71
CA GLU A 87 17.04 -4.62 -6.07
C GLU A 87 15.94 -4.78 -7.12
N LEU A 88 15.12 -3.74 -7.34
CA LEU A 88 13.94 -3.82 -8.20
C LEU A 88 14.28 -3.95 -9.69
N ASN A 89 15.47 -3.49 -10.10
CA ASN A 89 15.92 -3.57 -11.49
C ASN A 89 16.44 -4.96 -11.89
N SER A 90 16.85 -5.78 -10.92
CA SER A 90 17.38 -7.13 -11.17
C SER A 90 16.31 -8.20 -11.36
N GLN A 91 15.04 -7.87 -11.12
CA GLN A 91 13.90 -8.80 -11.20
C GLN A 91 12.97 -8.59 -12.40
N ARG A 92 13.33 -7.74 -13.38
CA ARG A 92 12.66 -7.80 -14.68
C ARG A 92 13.12 -9.11 -15.35
N PRO A 93 12.23 -10.10 -15.58
CA PRO A 93 12.60 -11.16 -16.50
C PRO A 93 12.87 -10.46 -17.83
N VAL A 94 14.11 -10.56 -18.33
CA VAL A 94 14.40 -10.33 -19.74
C VAL A 94 13.41 -11.21 -20.48
N GLY A 95 12.51 -10.59 -21.25
CA GLY A 95 11.49 -11.31 -22.01
C GLY A 95 12.18 -12.44 -22.78
N LYS A 96 11.77 -13.68 -22.51
CA LYS A 96 12.04 -14.77 -23.43
C LYS A 96 11.06 -14.56 -24.58
N ASN A 97 11.61 -14.23 -25.75
CA ASN A 97 10.90 -14.31 -27.03
C ASN A 97 10.34 -15.72 -27.23
#